data_AF-A0A9E5IWR6-F1
#
_entry.id   AF-A0A9E5IWR6-F1
#
_cell.length_a   1.000
_cell.length_b   1.000
_cell.length_c   1.000
_cell.angle_alpha   90.00
_cell.angle_beta   90.00
_cell.angle_gamma   90.00
#
_symmetry.space_group_name_H-M   'P 1'
#
loop_
_entity.id
_entity.type
_entity.pdbx_description
1 polymer ?
#
loop_
_entity_poly.entity_id
_entity_poly.type
_entity_poly.pdbx_seq_one_letter_code
_entity_poly.pdbx_strand_id
1 'polypeptide(L)'
;MKSFLKYIITTTLTIEARIVLKKYKPTIITVTGNIGKTSTRDAIYAVLQHHFDKNPESGSIRGSEKALNSEIGVPLNILGCPNAWYSLSGWLENIFTGLELLFFKSEYPSVLVLEVGADHPGDIQ
;
A
#
# COMPACT_ATOMS: atom_id res chain seq x y z
N MET A 1 -20.13 -3.87 5.53
CA MET A 1 -20.54 -3.28 4.23
C MET A 1 -21.28 -4.34 3.42
N LYS A 2 -22.30 -3.97 2.66
CA LYS A 2 -22.90 -4.89 1.67
C LYS A 2 -21.79 -5.39 0.73
N SER A 3 -21.77 -6.69 0.40
CA SER A 3 -20.72 -7.33 -0.40
C SER A 3 -20.42 -6.58 -1.70
N PHE A 4 -21.47 -6.08 -2.36
CA PHE A 4 -21.37 -5.31 -3.60
C PHE A 4 -20.60 -3.99 -3.46
N LEU A 5 -20.84 -3.23 -2.39
CA LEU A 5 -20.14 -1.96 -2.18
C LEU A 5 -18.66 -2.18 -1.86
N LYS A 6 -18.34 -3.22 -1.07
CA LYS A 6 -16.96 -3.63 -0.81
C LYS A 6 -16.24 -3.96 -2.12
N TYR A 7 -16.90 -4.73 -3.00
CA TYR A 7 -16.35 -5.09 -4.30
C TYR A 7 -16.03 -3.87 -5.17
N ILE A 8 -16.94 -2.90 -5.27
CA ILE A 8 -16.70 -1.66 -6.03
C ILE A 8 -15.49 -0.91 -5.46
N ILE A 9 -15.45 -0.69 -4.16
CA ILE A 9 -14.38 0.08 -3.51
C ILE A 9 -13.02 -0.62 -3.69
N THR A 10 -12.95 -1.93 -3.41
CA THR A 10 -11.71 -2.70 -3.60
C THR A 10 -11.24 -2.63 -5.06
N THR A 11 -12.16 -2.77 -6.02
CA THR A 11 -11.81 -2.75 -7.45
C THR A 11 -11.29 -1.39 -7.88
N THR A 12 -11.95 -0.30 -7.49
CA THR A 12 -11.53 1.07 -7.79
C THR A 12 -10.14 1.37 -7.23
N LEU A 13 -9.92 1.13 -5.93
CA LEU A 13 -8.63 1.35 -5.28
C LEU A 13 -7.52 0.49 -5.89
N THR A 14 -7.85 -0.75 -6.28
CA THR A 14 -6.89 -1.65 -6.96
C THR A 14 -6.46 -1.10 -8.31
N ILE A 15 -7.41 -0.55 -9.09
CA ILE A 15 -7.11 0.07 -10.39
C ILE A 15 -6.23 1.30 -10.18
N GLU A 16 -6.57 2.17 -9.24
CA GLU A 16 -5.79 3.36 -8.89
C GLU A 16 -4.37 2.98 -8.48
N ALA A 17 -4.22 2.04 -7.54
CA ALA A 17 -2.92 1.55 -7.07
C ALA A 17 -2.05 1.03 -8.23
N ARG A 18 -2.63 0.24 -9.16
CA ARG A 18 -1.91 -0.25 -10.34
C ARG A 18 -1.43 0.88 -11.26
N ILE A 19 -2.25 1.92 -11.43
CA ILE A 19 -1.88 3.07 -12.26
C ILE A 19 -0.79 3.91 -11.55
N VAL A 20 -0.90 4.14 -10.24
CA VAL A 20 0.11 4.80 -9.41
C VAL A 20 1.45 4.09 -9.53
N LEU A 21 1.49 2.76 -9.37
CA LEU A 21 2.74 1.99 -9.52
C LEU A 21 3.37 2.16 -10.90
N LYS A 22 2.56 2.18 -11.97
CA LYS A 22 3.06 2.41 -13.34
C LYS A 22 3.58 3.84 -13.54
N LYS A 23 2.97 4.83 -12.89
CA LYS A 23 3.35 6.24 -12.96
C LYS A 23 4.66 6.53 -12.22
N TYR A 24 4.75 6.11 -10.95
CA TYR A 24 5.87 6.47 -10.07
C TYR A 24 7.01 5.45 -10.07
N LYS A 25 6.75 4.19 -10.46
CA LYS A 25 7.74 3.12 -10.56
C LYS A 25 8.63 2.96 -9.32
N PRO A 26 8.05 2.86 -8.10
CA PRO A 26 8.84 2.64 -6.90
C PRO A 26 9.53 1.28 -6.93
N THR A 27 10.59 1.12 -6.15
CA THR A 27 11.10 -0.21 -5.80
C THR A 27 10.15 -0.84 -4.79
N ILE A 28 9.70 -2.06 -5.04
CA ILE A 28 8.74 -2.77 -4.17
C ILE A 28 9.45 -3.94 -3.49
N ILE A 29 9.44 -3.96 -2.17
CA ILE A 29 9.91 -5.05 -1.32
C ILE A 29 8.70 -5.67 -0.67
N THR A 30 8.34 -6.89 -1.07
CA THR A 30 7.20 -7.61 -0.52
C THR A 30 7.66 -8.69 0.44
N VAL A 31 7.06 -8.75 1.63
CA VAL A 31 7.26 -9.78 2.63
C VAL A 31 6.00 -10.64 2.75
N THR A 32 6.15 -11.94 2.55
CA THR A 32 5.07 -12.93 2.64
C THR A 32 5.49 -14.16 3.46
N GLY A 33 4.60 -15.13 3.63
CA GLY A 33 4.83 -16.36 4.39
C GLY A 33 3.87 -16.51 5.58
N ASN A 34 3.97 -17.62 6.32
CA ASN A 34 3.02 -17.88 7.42
C ASN A 34 3.39 -17.13 8.71
N ILE A 35 4.69 -17.09 9.06
CA ILE A 35 5.20 -16.59 10.34
C ILE A 35 6.28 -15.55 10.07
N GLY A 36 6.42 -14.57 10.98
CA GLY A 36 7.52 -13.60 10.95
C GLY A 36 7.41 -12.48 9.92
N LYS A 37 6.32 -12.43 9.13
CA LYS A 37 6.08 -11.38 8.12
C LYS A 37 6.21 -9.97 8.67
N THR A 38 5.43 -9.65 9.70
CA THR A 38 5.38 -8.31 10.30
C THR A 38 6.74 -7.91 10.87
N SER A 39 7.37 -8.79 11.67
CA SER A 39 8.70 -8.54 12.24
C SER A 39 9.78 -8.34 11.17
N THR A 40 9.75 -9.13 10.10
CA THR A 40 10.69 -9.01 8.97
C THR A 40 10.47 -7.71 8.21
N ARG A 41 9.22 -7.37 7.91
CA ARG A 41 8.84 -6.11 7.26
C ARG A 41 9.25 -4.90 8.10
N ASP A 42 9.04 -4.94 9.41
CA ASP A 42 9.42 -3.86 10.33
C ASP A 42 10.94 -3.72 10.43
N ALA A 43 11.69 -4.83 10.46
CA ALA A 43 13.14 -4.81 10.45
C ALA A 43 13.71 -4.20 9.15
N ILE A 44 13.18 -4.62 7.99
CA ILE A 44 13.56 -4.04 6.69
C ILE A 44 13.24 -2.55 6.66
N TYR A 45 12.03 -2.17 7.09
CA TYR A 45 11.62 -0.78 7.13
C TYR A 45 12.54 0.06 8.03
N ALA A 46 12.88 -0.42 9.22
CA ALA A 46 13.73 0.31 10.15
C ALA A 46 15.15 0.58 9.59
N VAL A 47 15.75 -0.43 8.95
CA VAL A 47 17.08 -0.30 8.33
C VAL A 47 17.04 0.70 7.17
N LEU A 48 16.04 0.58 6.30
CA LEU A 48 15.93 1.47 5.14
C LEU A 48 15.55 2.90 5.55
N GLN A 49 14.64 3.07 6.51
CA GLN A 49 14.29 4.38 7.06
C GLN A 49 15.55 5.08 7.58
N HIS A 50 16.38 4.38 8.37
CA HIS A 50 17.65 4.93 8.84
C HIS A 50 18.57 5.39 7.69
N HIS A 51 18.62 4.62 6.60
CA HIS A 51 19.39 5.00 5.41
C HIS A 51 18.84 6.27 4.74
N PHE A 52 17.52 6.37 4.53
CA PHE A 52 16.89 7.56 3.93
C PHE A 52 16.99 8.80 4.83
N ASP A 53 16.87 8.65 6.15
CA ASP A 53 17.06 9.75 7.11
C ASP A 53 18.48 10.33 7.05
N LYS A 54 19.48 9.48 6.78
CA LYS A 54 20.89 9.88 6.63
C LYS A 54 21.25 10.39 5.24
N ASN A 55 20.48 10.02 4.21
CA ASN A 55 20.73 10.37 2.80
C ASN A 55 19.42 10.80 2.12
N PRO A 56 18.86 11.98 2.44
CA PRO A 56 17.55 12.43 1.94
C PRO A 56 17.46 12.50 0.41
N GLU A 57 18.59 12.72 -0.27
CA GLU A 57 18.69 12.71 -1.73
C GLU A 57 18.39 11.34 -2.35
N SER A 58 18.45 10.26 -1.56
CA SER A 58 18.10 8.91 -2.01
C SER A 58 16.60 8.73 -2.18
N GLY A 59 15.77 9.62 -1.62
CA GLY A 59 14.32 9.60 -1.74
C GLY A 59 13.61 9.30 -0.41
N SER A 60 12.46 8.63 -0.49
CA SER A 60 11.66 8.30 0.69
C SER A 60 11.13 6.87 0.65
N ILE A 61 10.72 6.38 1.82
CA ILE A 61 10.21 5.03 2.02
C ILE A 61 8.81 5.07 2.63
N ARG A 62 7.98 4.11 2.23
CA ARG A 62 6.72 3.79 2.91
C ARG A 62 6.68 2.31 3.22
N GLY A 63 6.25 1.95 4.41
CA GLY A 63 5.96 0.57 4.75
C GLY A 63 4.48 0.36 5.05
N SER A 64 4.01 -0.87 4.91
CA SER A 64 2.61 -1.23 5.14
C SER A 64 2.16 -0.97 6.57
N GLU A 65 0.94 -0.47 6.78
CA GLU A 65 0.37 -0.43 8.13
C GLU A 65 0.10 -1.85 8.66
N LYS A 66 0.19 -2.00 9.98
CA LYS A 66 -0.07 -3.27 10.66
C LYS A 66 -1.50 -3.73 10.36
N ALA A 67 -1.68 -5.01 10.03
CA ALA A 67 -2.97 -5.63 9.66
C ALA A 67 -3.57 -5.26 8.29
N LEU A 68 -2.85 -4.55 7.42
CA LEU A 68 -3.27 -4.31 6.03
C LEU A 68 -2.66 -5.33 5.03
N ASN A 69 -2.78 -6.62 5.33
CA ASN A 69 -2.25 -7.71 4.51
C ASN A 69 -3.32 -8.44 3.67
N SER A 70 -4.55 -7.91 3.63
CA SER A 70 -5.67 -8.41 2.83
C SER A 70 -5.70 -7.82 1.42
N GLU A 71 -6.56 -8.36 0.55
CA GLU A 71 -6.77 -7.89 -0.84
C GLU A 71 -6.99 -6.37 -0.97
N ILE A 72 -7.70 -5.76 -0.01
CA ILE A 72 -7.92 -4.30 0.01
C ILE A 72 -6.78 -3.53 0.70
N GLY A 73 -6.06 -4.19 1.62
CA GLY A 73 -4.95 -3.57 2.35
C GLY A 73 -3.76 -3.23 1.45
N VAL A 74 -3.46 -4.07 0.46
CA VAL A 74 -2.36 -3.83 -0.47
C VAL A 74 -2.58 -2.56 -1.32
N PRO A 75 -3.72 -2.38 -2.00
CA PRO A 75 -4.05 -1.12 -2.68
C PRO A 75 -3.97 0.10 -1.76
N LEU A 76 -4.50 0.01 -0.54
CA LEU A 76 -4.46 1.10 0.43
C LEU A 76 -3.02 1.51 0.80
N ASN A 77 -2.14 0.54 1.07
CA ASN A 77 -0.73 0.82 1.36
C ASN A 77 0.00 1.48 0.17
N ILE A 78 -0.29 1.04 -1.05
CA ILE A 78 0.25 1.64 -2.28
C ILE A 78 -0.22 3.09 -2.42
N LEU A 79 -1.49 3.38 -2.13
CA LEU A 79 -2.03 4.73 -2.20
C LEU A 79 -1.64 5.60 -0.99
N GLY A 80 -1.19 4.99 0.11
CA GLY A 80 -0.87 5.70 1.35
C GLY A 80 -2.13 6.10 2.13
N CYS A 81 -3.17 5.30 2.01
CA CYS A 81 -4.48 5.53 2.60
C CYS A 81 -4.71 4.59 3.79
N PRO A 82 -5.38 5.05 4.86
CA PRO A 82 -5.78 4.18 5.96
C PRO A 82 -6.98 3.33 5.58
N ASN A 83 -7.26 2.28 6.35
CA ASN A 83 -8.53 1.56 6.24
C ASN A 83 -9.67 2.41 6.84
N ALA A 84 -10.68 2.73 6.03
CA ALA A 84 -11.82 3.55 6.47
C ALA A 84 -12.89 2.77 7.26
N TRP A 85 -12.71 1.46 7.47
CA TRP A 85 -13.61 0.60 8.25
C TRP A 85 -15.08 0.72 7.79
N TYR A 86 -15.94 1.25 8.65
CA TYR A 86 -17.37 1.45 8.39
C TYR A 86 -17.70 2.84 7.82
N SER A 87 -16.70 3.71 7.63
CA SER A 87 -16.87 5.09 7.18
C SER A 87 -16.94 5.17 5.66
N LEU A 88 -18.14 5.44 5.13
CA LEU A 88 -18.32 5.67 3.69
C LEU A 88 -17.58 6.91 3.19
N SER A 89 -17.58 8.00 3.99
CA SER A 89 -16.85 9.22 3.65
C SER A 89 -15.33 8.98 3.62
N GLY A 90 -14.80 8.16 4.54
CA GLY A 90 -13.39 7.79 4.53
C GLY A 90 -13.00 6.96 3.30
N TRP A 91 -13.89 6.10 2.81
CA TRP A 91 -13.66 5.39 1.55
C TRP A 91 -13.66 6.33 0.33
N LEU A 92 -14.53 7.34 0.32
CA LEU A 92 -14.55 8.36 -0.72
C LEU A 92 -13.27 9.21 -0.67
N GLU A 93 -12.80 9.59 0.51
CA GLU A 93 -11.54 10.31 0.71
C GLU A 93 -10.35 9.50 0.17
N ASN A 94 -10.27 8.20 0.48
CA ASN A 94 -9.23 7.32 -0.06
C ASN A 94 -9.22 7.26 -1.59
N ILE A 95 -10.40 7.21 -2.21
CA ILE A 95 -10.54 7.27 -3.67
C ILE A 95 -10.05 8.61 -4.20
N PHE A 96 -10.41 9.73 -3.55
CA PHE A 96 -9.91 11.05 -3.95
C PHE A 96 -8.39 11.16 -3.82
N THR A 97 -7.80 10.65 -2.74
CA THR A 97 -6.33 10.58 -2.59
C THR A 97 -5.68 9.77 -3.71
N GLY A 98 -6.28 8.62 -4.07
CA GLY A 98 -5.84 7.84 -5.22
C GLY A 98 -5.87 8.64 -6.52
N LEU A 99 -7.01 9.27 -6.83
CA LEU A 99 -7.15 10.14 -8.00
C LEU A 99 -6.16 11.31 -7.99
N GLU A 100 -5.88 11.91 -6.84
CA GLU A 100 -4.91 12.99 -6.71
C GLU A 100 -3.51 12.52 -7.13
N LEU A 101 -3.08 11.35 -6.65
CA LEU A 101 -1.82 10.73 -7.06
C LEU A 101 -1.76 10.43 -8.56
N LEU A 102 -2.90 10.17 -9.20
CA LEU A 102 -3.00 9.93 -10.65
C LEU A 102 -2.86 11.23 -11.45
N PHE A 103 -3.64 12.26 -11.10
CA PHE A 103 -3.75 13.47 -11.91
C PHE A 103 -2.68 14.53 -11.60
N PHE A 104 -2.18 14.59 -10.36
CA PHE A 104 -1.19 15.57 -9.94
C PHE A 104 0.17 14.94 -9.75
N LYS A 105 1.23 15.74 -9.89
CA LYS A 105 2.59 15.31 -9.57
C LYS A 105 2.79 15.52 -8.08
N SER A 106 2.48 14.48 -7.32
CA SER A 106 2.67 14.47 -5.87
C SER A 106 3.97 13.78 -5.51
N GLU A 107 4.48 14.06 -4.31
CA GLU A 107 5.57 13.27 -3.74
C GLU A 107 5.09 11.84 -3.50
N TYR A 108 5.90 10.87 -3.89
CA TYR A 108 5.57 9.46 -3.76
C TYR A 108 6.83 8.69 -3.32
N PRO A 109 6.71 7.70 -2.42
CA PRO A 109 7.86 6.95 -1.92
C PRO A 109 8.63 6.25 -3.03
N SER A 110 9.95 6.34 -2.96
CA SER A 110 10.88 5.66 -3.84
C SER A 110 10.93 4.15 -3.56
N VAL A 111 10.66 3.76 -2.30
CA VAL A 111 10.61 2.36 -1.87
C VAL A 111 9.31 2.06 -1.12
N LEU A 112 8.65 0.96 -1.49
CA LEU A 112 7.52 0.39 -0.77
C LEU A 112 7.94 -0.91 -0.07
N VAL A 113 7.70 -1.02 1.24
CA VAL A 113 7.89 -2.28 1.99
C VAL A 113 6.53 -2.82 2.40
N LEU A 114 6.02 -3.82 1.68
CA LEU A 114 4.66 -4.30 1.79
C LEU A 114 4.62 -5.68 2.48
N GLU A 115 3.79 -5.83 3.50
CA GLU A 115 3.35 -7.14 3.99
C GLU A 115 2.16 -7.64 3.15
N VAL A 116 2.27 -8.83 2.55
CA VAL A 116 1.20 -9.44 1.76
C VAL A 116 0.86 -10.82 2.32
N GLY A 117 -0.39 -11.01 2.72
CA GLY A 117 -0.95 -12.30 3.07
C GLY A 117 -1.29 -13.10 1.82
N ALA A 118 -1.08 -14.41 1.87
CA ALA A 118 -1.64 -15.36 0.92
C ALA A 118 -2.41 -16.39 1.71
N ASP A 119 -3.73 -16.35 1.59
CA ASP A 119 -4.63 -17.28 2.25
C ASP A 119 -4.94 -18.47 1.32
N HIS A 120 -4.87 -18.26 0.00
CA HIS A 120 -5.16 -19.26 -1.02
C HIS A 120 -4.07 -19.34 -2.11
N PRO A 121 -3.88 -20.51 -2.73
CA PRO A 121 -3.07 -20.62 -3.94
C PRO A 121 -3.58 -19.66 -5.03
N GLY A 122 -2.72 -18.77 -5.51
CA GLY A 122 -3.04 -17.78 -6.56
C GLY A 122 -3.04 -16.32 -6.08
N ASP A 123 -3.00 -16.05 -4.78
CA ASP A 123 -3.13 -14.68 -4.23
C ASP A 123 -1.96 -13.74 -4.57
N ILE A 124 -0.78 -14.27 -4.91
CA ILE A 124 0.48 -13.51 -5.13
C ILE A 124 0.95 -13.55 -6.60
N GLN A 125 0.21 -14.22 -7.49
CA GLN A 125 0.69 -14.56 -8.84
C GLN A 125 0.71 -13.40 -9.84
#